data_AF-A0A2T1E0H7-F1
#
_entry.id   AF-A0A2T1E0H7-F1
#
_cell.length_a   1.000
_cell.length_b   1.000
_cell.length_c   1.000
_cell.angle_alpha   90.00
_cell.angle_beta   90.00
_cell.angle_gamma   90.00
#
_symmetry.space_group_name_H-M   'P 1'
#
loop_
_entity.id
_entity.type
_entity.pdbx_description
1 polymer ?
#
loop_
_entity_poly.entity_id
_entity_poly.type
_entity_poly.pdbx_seq_one_letter_code
_entity_poly.pdbx_strand_id
1 'polypeptide(L)'
;MEGGNFLLQYVDFGDSKGIEIIGFDEESKSLKSHYFDGSGKILEYTYELHDDTLTVSINMPRAKGQFIAKFSDNGNTYTGSWNWTEDGVKKGYDAIMTKIK
;
A
#
# COMPACT_ATOMS: atom_id res chain seq x y z
N MET A 1 24.11 7.33 2.13
CA MET A 1 23.09 8.17 2.77
C MET A 1 22.82 7.58 4.13
N GLU A 2 22.91 8.39 5.18
CA GLU A 2 22.38 8.04 6.50
C GLU A 2 20.84 8.13 6.41
N GLY A 3 20.11 7.11 6.88
CA GLY A 3 18.64 7.11 6.75
C GLY A 3 17.93 5.75 6.74
N GLY A 4 18.67 4.63 6.80
CA GLY A 4 18.07 3.29 6.86
C GLY A 4 17.75 2.70 5.49
N ASN A 5 16.91 1.65 5.49
CA ASN A 5 16.50 0.93 4.28
C ASN A 5 15.13 1.41 3.80
N PHE A 6 14.99 1.61 2.49
CA PHE A 6 13.74 1.99 1.85
C PHE A 6 13.38 0.98 0.77
N LEU A 7 12.08 0.74 0.61
CA LEU A 7 11.54 0.08 -0.57
C LEU A 7 11.01 1.15 -1.53
N LEU A 8 11.38 1.03 -2.80
CA LEU A 8 10.90 1.88 -3.87
C LEU A 8 10.02 1.05 -4.79
N GLN A 9 8.79 1.49 -5.01
CA GLN A 9 7.83 0.84 -5.89
C GLN A 9 7.44 1.76 -7.03
N TYR A 10 7.51 1.24 -8.25
CA TYR A 10 7.03 1.90 -9.45
C TYR A 10 5.65 1.36 -9.78
N VAL A 11 4.67 2.26 -9.90
CA VAL A 11 3.28 1.90 -10.15
C VAL A 11 2.93 2.28 -11.58
N ASP A 12 2.37 1.32 -12.32
CA ASP A 12 1.82 1.52 -13.66
C ASP A 12 0.55 0.69 -13.83
N PHE A 13 -0.60 1.33 -13.67
CA PHE A 13 -1.92 0.77 -13.94
C PHE A 13 -2.48 1.28 -15.29
N GLY A 14 -1.60 1.66 -16.23
CA GLY A 14 -1.98 2.26 -17.52
C GLY A 14 -2.34 3.73 -17.37
N ASP A 15 -3.52 4.01 -16.81
CA ASP A 15 -4.05 5.37 -16.63
C ASP A 15 -3.57 6.04 -15.33
N SER A 16 -2.98 5.26 -14.43
CA SER A 16 -2.41 5.75 -13.16
C SER A 16 -0.97 5.29 -13.05
N LYS A 17 -0.05 6.26 -13.05
CA LYS A 17 1.39 6.02 -12.91
C LYS A 17 1.94 6.84 -11.76
N GLY A 18 2.89 6.26 -11.04
CA GLY A 18 3.51 6.93 -9.92
C GLY A 18 4.67 6.18 -9.31
N ILE A 19 5.20 6.77 -8.26
CA ILE A 19 6.29 6.23 -7.46
C ILE A 19 5.86 6.21 -6.00
N GLU A 20 6.18 5.11 -5.32
CA GLU A 20 5.87 4.92 -3.91
C GLU A 20 7.17 4.66 -3.15
N ILE A 21 7.41 5.48 -2.13
CA ILE A 21 8.58 5.37 -1.25
C ILE A 21 8.09 4.86 0.10
N ILE A 22 8.61 3.72 0.52
CA ILE A 22 8.19 3.02 1.73
C ILE A 22 9.39 2.92 2.68
N GLY A 23 9.22 3.38 3.91
CA GLY A 23 10.24 3.35 4.96
C GLY A 23 9.67 2.83 6.28
N PHE A 24 10.54 2.37 7.17
CA PHE A 24 10.14 1.95 8.51
C PHE A 24 10.12 3.14 9.47
N ASP A 25 8.99 3.34 10.15
CA ASP A 25 8.84 4.33 11.21
C ASP A 25 9.05 3.65 12.57
N GLU A 26 10.16 4.02 13.22
CA GLU A 26 10.58 3.46 14.51
C GLU A 26 9.64 3.81 15.67
N GLU A 27 8.90 4.92 15.59
CA GLU A 27 7.99 5.36 16.65
C GLU A 27 6.72 4.51 16.63
N SER A 28 6.08 4.41 15.47
CA SER A 28 4.85 3.61 15.31
C SER A 28 5.09 2.11 15.08
N LYS A 29 6.35 1.69 14.90
CA LYS A 29 6.74 0.31 14.56
C LYS A 29 6.00 -0.22 13.32
N SER A 30 5.78 0.65 12.34
CA SER A 30 5.06 0.32 11.11
C SER A 30 5.78 0.84 9.88
N LEU A 31 5.46 0.28 8.72
CA LEU A 31 5.97 0.79 7.45
C LEU A 31 5.07 1.94 6.98
N LYS A 32 5.67 3.09 6.69
CA LYS A 32 4.99 4.27 6.15
C LYS A 32 5.33 4.44 4.68
N SER A 33 4.33 4.78 3.91
CA SER A 33 4.45 4.96 2.47
C SER A 33 3.93 6.32 2.04
N HIS A 34 4.64 6.92 1.08
CA HIS A 34 4.18 8.08 0.33
C HIS A 34 4.20 7.74 -1.16
N TYR A 35 3.01 7.72 -1.75
CA TYR A 35 2.82 7.57 -3.19
C TYR A 35 2.66 8.94 -3.84
N PHE A 36 3.35 9.15 -4.96
CA PHE A 36 3.30 10.35 -5.78
C PHE A 36 2.89 9.97 -7.20
N ASP A 37 1.89 10.64 -7.76
CA ASP A 37 1.52 10.47 -9.17
C ASP A 37 1.93 11.68 -10.05
N GLY A 38 1.73 11.52 -11.37
CA GLY A 38 2.05 12.56 -12.35
C GLY A 38 1.21 13.85 -12.24
N SER A 39 0.15 13.87 -11.44
CA SER A 39 -0.64 15.07 -11.15
C SER A 39 -0.13 15.85 -9.93
N GLY A 40 0.86 15.31 -9.23
CA GLY A 40 1.35 15.85 -7.96
C GLY A 40 0.49 15.45 -6.76
N LYS A 41 -0.47 14.53 -6.93
CA LYS A 41 -1.24 13.98 -5.82
C LYS A 41 -0.34 13.11 -4.95
N ILE A 42 -0.51 13.25 -3.64
CA ILE A 42 0.16 12.44 -2.62
C ILE A 42 -0.87 11.56 -1.95
N LEU A 43 -0.55 10.27 -1.78
CA LEU A 43 -1.30 9.34 -0.94
C LEU A 43 -0.38 8.77 0.12
N GLU A 44 -0.88 8.73 1.36
CA GLU A 44 -0.14 8.24 2.52
C GLU A 44 -0.75 6.93 3.00
N TYR A 45 0.10 5.90 3.12
CA TYR A 45 -0.32 4.58 3.59
C TYR A 45 0.48 4.12 4.79
N THR A 46 -0.15 3.30 5.63
CA THR A 46 0.52 2.52 6.68
C THR A 46 0.40 1.05 6.36
N TYR A 47 1.52 0.35 6.36
CA TYR A 47 1.63 -1.08 6.12
C TYR A 47 1.93 -1.80 7.44
N GLU A 48 1.14 -2.84 7.72
CA GLU A 48 1.27 -3.69 8.89
C GLU A 48 1.25 -5.15 8.43
N LEU A 49 2.24 -5.93 8.85
CA LEU A 49 2.32 -7.36 8.56
C LEU A 49 2.25 -8.12 9.88
N HIS A 50 1.22 -8.94 10.03
CA HIS A 50 1.07 -9.84 11.17
C HIS A 50 0.90 -11.27 10.65
N ASP A 51 1.81 -12.16 11.06
CA ASP A 51 1.93 -13.53 10.52
C ASP A 51 1.98 -13.55 8.99
N ASP A 52 0.91 -14.01 8.35
CA ASP A 52 0.73 -14.11 6.90
C ASP A 52 -0.27 -13.08 6.34
N THR A 53 -0.71 -12.12 7.16
CA THR A 53 -1.73 -11.13 6.80
C THR A 53 -1.12 -9.74 6.69
N LEU A 54 -1.20 -9.18 5.48
CA LEU A 54 -0.83 -7.81 5.17
C LEU A 54 -2.05 -6.89 5.28
N THR A 55 -1.94 -5.83 6.08
CA THR A 55 -2.89 -4.73 6.11
C THR A 55 -2.24 -3.46 5.57
N VAL A 56 -2.89 -2.79 4.62
CA VAL A 56 -2.46 -1.48 4.11
C VAL A 56 -3.59 -0.48 4.33
N SER A 57 -3.37 0.51 5.17
CA SER A 57 -4.38 1.49 5.56
C SER A 57 -4.12 2.84 4.92
N ILE A 58 -5.16 3.49 4.41
CA ILE A 58 -5.18 4.92 4.07
C ILE A 58 -6.06 5.65 5.08
N ASN A 59 -5.58 6.76 5.63
CA ASN A 59 -6.34 7.59 6.56
C ASN A 59 -6.04 9.07 6.34
N MET A 60 -6.58 9.60 5.25
CA MET A 60 -6.47 11.00 4.84
C MET A 60 -7.82 11.72 5.02
N PRO A 61 -7.87 13.07 5.07
CA PRO A 61 -9.10 13.82 5.31
C PRO A 61 -10.29 13.46 4.41
N ARG A 62 -10.02 13.08 3.15
CA ARG A 62 -11.05 12.74 2.15
C ARG A 62 -11.10 11.26 1.77
N ALA A 63 -10.17 10.45 2.30
CA ALA A 63 -10.03 9.05 1.92
C ALA A 63 -9.66 8.18 3.14
N LYS A 64 -10.48 7.18 3.45
CA LYS A 64 -10.21 6.24 4.54
C LYS A 64 -10.57 4.81 4.14
N GLY A 65 -9.68 3.87 4.39
CA GLY A 65 -9.90 2.48 4.02
C GLY A 65 -8.71 1.59 4.28
N GLN A 66 -8.88 0.32 3.94
CA GLN A 66 -7.89 -0.72 4.15
C GLN A 66 -7.88 -1.73 3.00
N PHE A 67 -6.69 -2.19 2.70
CA PHE A 67 -6.43 -3.48 2.07
C PHE A 67 -6.14 -4.50 3.14
N ILE A 68 -6.73 -5.68 3.00
CA ILE A 68 -6.36 -6.82 3.82
C ILE A 68 -6.13 -7.99 2.88
N ALA A 69 -4.94 -8.58 2.93
CA ALA A 69 -4.57 -9.71 2.12
C ALA A 69 -3.79 -10.75 2.88
N LYS A 70 -3.92 -12.00 2.42
CA LYS A 70 -3.22 -13.15 2.98
C LYS A 70 -2.17 -13.66 2.00
N PHE A 71 -0.95 -13.85 2.48
CA PHE A 71 0.12 -14.51 1.74
C PHE A 71 -0.16 -16.01 1.60
N SER A 72 0.17 -16.56 0.43
CA SER A 72 0.26 -18.01 0.25
C SER A 72 1.45 -18.58 1.00
N ASP A 73 1.39 -19.85 1.42
CA ASP A 73 2.45 -20.56 2.16
C ASP A 73 3.85 -20.46 1.53
N ASN A 74 3.92 -20.38 0.19
CA ASN A 74 5.19 -20.28 -0.55
C ASN A 74 5.68 -18.84 -0.76
N GLY A 75 4.96 -17.83 -0.25
CA GLY A 75 5.29 -16.41 -0.35
C GLY A 75 5.25 -15.81 -1.76
N ASN A 76 4.78 -16.54 -2.78
CA ASN A 76 4.79 -16.05 -4.16
C ASN A 76 3.53 -15.27 -4.54
N THR A 77 2.46 -15.39 -3.74
CA THR A 77 1.23 -14.65 -3.96
C THR A 77 0.67 -14.09 -2.66
N TYR A 78 -0.08 -13.01 -2.76
CA TYR A 78 -1.01 -12.61 -1.71
C TYR A 78 -2.33 -12.14 -2.32
N THR A 79 -3.43 -12.54 -1.71
CA THR A 79 -4.79 -12.31 -2.20
C THR A 79 -5.60 -11.58 -1.15
N GLY A 80 -6.33 -10.55 -1.56
CA GLY A 80 -7.13 -9.76 -0.65
C GLY A 80 -8.04 -8.76 -1.33
N SER A 81 -8.60 -7.88 -0.52
CA SER A 81 -9.59 -6.90 -0.96
C SER A 81 -9.22 -5.51 -0.47
N TRP A 82 -9.26 -4.54 -1.38
CA TRP A 82 -9.16 -3.13 -1.06
C TRP A 82 -10.56 -2.58 -0.86
N ASN A 83 -10.82 -1.93 0.28
CA ASN A 83 -12.09 -1.30 0.59
C ASN A 83 -11.84 0.08 1.18
N TRP A 84 -12.40 1.13 0.59
CA TRP A 84 -12.22 2.50 1.09
C TRP A 84 -13.44 3.37 0.82
N THR A 85 -13.51 4.48 1.55
CA THR A 85 -14.44 5.57 1.28
C THR A 85 -13.64 6.77 0.84
N GLU A 86 -13.97 7.34 -0.31
CA GLU A 86 -13.41 8.59 -0.83
C GLU A 86 -14.56 9.55 -1.13
N ASP A 87 -14.52 10.75 -0.56
CA ASP A 87 -15.58 11.75 -0.71
C ASP A 87 -16.99 11.22 -0.35
N GLY A 88 -17.07 10.37 0.67
CA GLY A 88 -18.31 9.75 1.12
C GLY A 88 -18.79 8.58 0.24
N VAL A 89 -18.09 8.28 -0.86
CA VAL A 89 -18.42 7.18 -1.76
C VAL A 89 -17.59 5.95 -1.41
N LYS A 90 -18.26 4.82 -1.16
CA LYS A 90 -17.60 3.53 -0.96
C LYS A 90 -17.07 2.99 -2.29
N LYS A 91 -15.84 2.53 -2.28
CA LYS A 91 -15.12 1.94 -3.40
C LYS A 91 -14.41 0.68 -2.93
N GLY A 92 -14.15 -0.24 -3.86
CA GLY A 92 -13.42 -1.45 -3.54
C GLY A 92 -13.12 -2.30 -4.76
N TYR A 93 -12.14 -3.18 -4.61
CA TYR A 93 -11.79 -4.21 -5.59
C TYR A 93 -11.04 -5.34 -4.90
N ASP A 94 -11.14 -6.54 -5.47
CA ASP A 94 -10.31 -7.68 -5.10
C ASP A 94 -9.02 -7.68 -5.91
N ALA A 95 -7.92 -8.13 -5.30
CA ALA A 95 -6.63 -8.16 -5.94
C ALA A 95 -5.85 -9.43 -5.58
N ILE A 96 -5.10 -9.93 -6.56
CA ILE A 96 -4.12 -10.99 -6.41
C ILE A 96 -2.79 -10.42 -6.88
N MET A 97 -1.81 -10.39 -5.99
CA MET A 97 -0.46 -9.95 -6.30
C MET A 97 0.42 -11.18 -6.41
N THR A 98 1.15 -11.27 -7.52
CA THR A 98 2.01 -12.41 -7.83
C THR A 98 3.44 -11.93 -8.03
N LYS A 99 4.39 -12.57 -7.36
CA LYS A 99 5.81 -12.33 -7.55
C LYS A 99 6.23 -12.77 -8.95
N ILE A 100 6.77 -11.84 -9.73
CA ILE A 100 7.38 -12.11 -11.04
C ILE A 100 8.87 -12.42 -10.82
N LYS A 101 9.41 -13.35 -11.62
CA LYS A 101 10.83 -13.75 -11.60
C LYS A 101 11.70 -12.83 -12.43
#